data_AF-L2GVK0-F1
#
_entry.id   AF-L2GVK0-F1
#
_cell.length_a   1.000
_cell.length_b   1.000
_cell.length_c   1.000
_cell.angle_alpha   90.00
_cell.angle_beta   90.00
_cell.angle_gamma   90.00
#
_symmetry.space_group_name_H-M   'P 1'
#
loop_
_entity.id
_entity.type
_entity.pdbx_description
1 polymer ?
#
loop_
_entity_poly.entity_id
_entity_poly.type
_entity_poly.pdbx_seq_one_letter_code
_entity_poly.pdbx_strand_id
1 'polypeptide(L)'
;MKLTREEMLTIKKYFFREGVCLVEEKSGQIHSELEINDKEVMKFMISLVSKGFARKQFVWRHAYFFITDDGIDALKKDLALDENEMPTTHLESNLNVGYAVEHEEKLV
;
A
#
# COMPACT_ATOMS: atom_id res chain seq x y z
N MET A 1 -20.14 -8.02 2.03
CA MET A 1 -19.00 -7.80 1.13
C MET A 1 -19.14 -8.75 -0.03
N LYS A 2 -19.12 -8.26 -1.29
CA LYS A 2 -19.25 -9.08 -2.50
C LYS A 2 -17.87 -9.23 -3.16
N LEU A 3 -16.88 -9.68 -2.40
CA LEU A 3 -15.53 -9.92 -2.90
C LEU A 3 -15.25 -11.41 -2.83
N THR A 4 -14.68 -11.97 -3.89
CA THR A 4 -14.20 -13.36 -3.91
C THR A 4 -12.90 -13.49 -3.10
N ARG A 5 -12.54 -14.72 -2.72
CA ARG A 5 -11.29 -14.97 -1.98
C ARG A 5 -10.06 -14.59 -2.80
N GLU A 6 -10.13 -14.79 -4.12
CA GLU A 6 -9.04 -14.48 -5.06
C GLU A 6 -8.82 -12.97 -5.15
N GLU A 7 -9.89 -12.19 -5.29
CA GLU A 7 -9.82 -10.73 -5.25
C GLU A 7 -9.28 -10.21 -3.90
N MET A 8 -9.64 -10.82 -2.77
CA MET A 8 -9.06 -10.46 -1.46
C MET A 8 -7.56 -10.69 -1.44
N LEU A 9 -7.10 -11.82 -1.96
CA LEU A 9 -5.68 -12.16 -2.07
C LEU A 9 -4.95 -11.16 -2.98
N THR A 10 -5.54 -10.79 -4.12
CA THR A 10 -4.98 -9.80 -5.03
C THR A 10 -4.81 -8.44 -4.36
N ILE A 11 -5.83 -7.95 -3.63
CA ILE A 11 -5.73 -6.68 -2.90
C ILE A 11 -4.63 -6.75 -1.83
N LYS A 12 -4.55 -7.85 -1.06
CA LYS A 12 -3.51 -8.01 -0.04
C LYS A 12 -2.11 -8.03 -0.63
N LYS A 13 -1.91 -8.77 -1.74
CA LYS A 13 -0.63 -8.83 -2.47
C LYS A 13 -0.20 -7.45 -2.97
N TYR A 14 -1.14 -6.74 -3.59
CA TYR A 14 -0.91 -5.38 -4.06
C TYR A 14 -0.52 -4.44 -2.92
N PHE A 15 -1.31 -4.45 -1.85
CA PHE A 15 -1.08 -3.57 -0.70
C PHE A 15 0.24 -3.90 0.03
N PHE A 16 0.62 -5.17 0.10
CA PHE A 16 1.91 -5.59 0.65
C PHE A 16 3.08 -5.17 -0.25
N ARG A 17 2.93 -5.21 -1.58
CA ARG A 17 3.99 -4.78 -2.51
C ARG A 17 4.25 -3.28 -2.39
N GLU A 18 3.21 -2.47 -2.59
CA GLU A 18 3.35 -1.01 -2.63
C GLU A 18 3.53 -0.41 -1.21
N GLY A 19 2.85 -0.96 -0.21
CA GLY A 19 2.76 -0.42 1.16
C GLY A 19 1.76 0.74 1.32
N VAL A 20 1.24 1.26 0.21
CA VAL A 20 0.24 2.33 0.17
C VAL A 20 -0.84 1.96 -0.85
N CYS A 21 -2.09 2.32 -0.56
CA CYS A 21 -3.19 2.17 -1.52
C CYS A 21 -4.03 3.45 -1.54
N LEU A 22 -4.32 3.92 -2.74
CA LEU A 22 -5.18 5.08 -2.99
C LEU A 22 -6.50 4.60 -3.59
N VAL A 23 -7.62 5.00 -3.00
CA VAL A 23 -8.94 4.70 -3.54
C VAL A 23 -9.75 5.99 -3.65
N GLU A 24 -10.27 6.26 -4.85
CA GLU A 24 -11.19 7.38 -5.08
C GLU A 24 -12.63 6.97 -4.74
N GLU A 25 -13.34 7.81 -3.98
CA GLU A 25 -14.74 7.60 -3.65
C GLU A 25 -15.65 8.04 -4.81
N LYS A 26 -15.59 7.28 -5.92
CA LYS A 26 -16.45 7.49 -7.08
C LYS A 26 -17.30 6.26 -7.36
N SER A 27 -18.54 6.50 -7.78
CA SER A 27 -19.46 5.40 -8.07
C SER A 27 -19.15 4.77 -9.42
N GLY A 28 -18.91 3.45 -9.44
CA GLY A 28 -18.78 2.68 -10.67
C GLY A 28 -17.39 2.68 -11.30
N GLN A 29 -16.39 3.26 -10.63
CA GLN A 29 -15.00 3.15 -11.08
C GLN A 29 -14.39 1.81 -10.65
N ILE A 30 -13.50 1.35 -11.52
CA ILE A 30 -12.66 0.18 -11.34
C ILE A 30 -11.27 0.71 -11.02
N HIS A 31 -10.67 0.15 -9.98
CA HIS A 31 -9.31 0.49 -9.61
C HIS A 31 -8.35 0.03 -10.71
N SER A 32 -7.55 0.95 -11.27
CA SER A 32 -6.75 0.69 -12.47
C SER A 32 -5.76 -0.47 -12.32
N GLU A 33 -5.26 -0.71 -11.10
CA GLU A 33 -4.21 -1.71 -10.85
C GLU A 33 -4.76 -3.07 -10.36
N LEU A 34 -6.00 -3.09 -9.87
CA LEU A 34 -6.62 -4.27 -9.26
C LEU A 34 -7.76 -4.85 -10.09
N GLU A 35 -8.28 -4.09 -11.06
CA GLU A 35 -9.46 -4.44 -11.88
C GLU A 35 -10.72 -4.74 -11.05
N ILE A 36 -10.74 -4.34 -9.78
CA ILE A 36 -11.85 -4.51 -8.82
C ILE A 36 -12.57 -3.18 -8.63
N ASN A 37 -13.87 -3.23 -8.30
CA ASN A 37 -14.64 -2.02 -7.98
C ASN A 37 -14.11 -1.28 -6.74
N ASP A 38 -13.89 0.03 -6.86
CA ASP A 38 -13.33 0.87 -5.78
C ASP A 38 -14.13 0.79 -4.47
N LYS A 39 -15.46 0.64 -4.54
CA LYS A 39 -16.29 0.53 -3.32
C LYS A 39 -15.99 -0.73 -2.53
N GLU A 40 -15.72 -1.84 -3.21
CA GLU A 40 -15.41 -3.11 -2.54
C GLU A 40 -13.97 -3.11 -2.02
N VAL A 41 -13.02 -2.53 -2.77
CA VAL A 41 -11.64 -2.28 -2.28
C VAL A 41 -11.68 -1.40 -1.03
N MET A 42 -12.41 -0.28 -1.06
CA MET A 42 -12.54 0.63 0.09
C MET A 42 -13.10 -0.08 1.32
N LYS A 43 -14.16 -0.88 1.17
CA LYS A 43 -14.74 -1.66 2.28
C LYS A 43 -13.75 -2.69 2.83
N PHE A 44 -12.99 -3.35 1.95
CA PHE A 44 -11.97 -4.30 2.37
C PHE A 44 -10.88 -3.60 3.20
N MET A 45 -10.36 -2.48 2.70
CA MET A 45 -9.31 -1.72 3.36
C MET A 45 -9.78 -1.16 4.71
N ILE A 46 -11.04 -0.71 4.80
CA ILE A 46 -11.66 -0.31 6.08
C ILE A 46 -11.66 -1.48 7.08
N SER A 47 -11.91 -2.71 6.63
CA SER A 47 -11.85 -3.88 7.50
C SER A 47 -10.43 -4.13 8.05
N LEU A 48 -9.38 -3.91 7.24
CA LEU A 48 -7.98 -4.00 7.69
C LEU A 48 -7.64 -2.90 8.70
N VAL A 49 -8.14 -1.69 8.48
CA VAL A 49 -7.98 -0.57 9.42
C VAL A 49 -8.63 -0.89 10.77
N SER A 50 -9.82 -1.51 10.78
CA SER A 50 -10.49 -1.91 12.03
C SER A 50 -9.70 -2.92 12.85
N LYS A 51 -8.82 -3.69 12.20
CA LYS A 51 -7.93 -4.68 12.84
C LYS A 51 -6.60 -4.08 13.30
N GLY A 52 -6.30 -2.83 12.94
CA GLY A 52 -5.01 -2.18 13.26
C GLY A 52 -3.90 -2.40 12.23
N PHE A 53 -4.16 -3.14 11.15
CA PHE A 53 -3.18 -3.49 10.12
C PHE A 53 -2.91 -2.37 9.10
N ALA A 54 -3.75 -1.34 9.08
CA ALA A 54 -3.60 -0.20 8.20
C ALA A 54 -4.10 1.09 8.88
N ARG A 55 -3.56 2.23 8.45
CA ARG A 55 -4.08 3.56 8.78
C ARG A 55 -4.79 4.14 7.57
N LYS A 56 -5.89 4.86 7.83
CA LYS A 56 -6.68 5.54 6.80
C LYS A 56 -6.60 7.04 6.98
N GLN A 57 -6.38 7.76 5.89
CA GLN A 57 -6.55 9.21 5.80
C GLN A 57 -7.52 9.52 4.65
N PHE A 58 -8.53 10.34 4.90
CA PHE A 58 -9.52 10.70 3.87
C PHE A 58 -9.47 12.19 3.59
N VAL A 59 -9.14 12.56 2.35
CA VAL A 59 -9.01 13.95 1.90
C VAL A 59 -9.59 14.06 0.50
N TRP A 60 -10.46 15.05 0.29
CA TRP A 60 -10.99 15.40 -1.04
C TRP A 60 -11.55 14.21 -1.83
N ARG A 61 -12.35 13.36 -1.18
CA ARG A 61 -12.90 12.11 -1.76
C ARG A 61 -11.87 11.05 -2.15
N HIS A 62 -10.64 11.19 -1.70
CA HIS A 62 -9.60 10.18 -1.80
C HIS A 62 -9.34 9.55 -0.43
N ALA A 63 -9.36 8.23 -0.38
CA ALA A 63 -8.95 7.44 0.77
C ALA A 63 -7.52 6.93 0.55
N TYR A 64 -6.61 7.43 1.36
CA TYR A 64 -5.24 6.97 1.45
C TYR A 64 -5.15 5.93 2.55
N PHE A 65 -4.58 4.78 2.22
CA PHE A 65 -4.31 3.71 3.17
C PHE A 65 -2.81 3.48 3.28
N PHE A 66 -2.31 3.44 4.51
CA PHE A 66 -0.90 3.22 4.82
C PHE A 66 -0.79 1.93 5.63
N ILE A 67 0.15 1.06 5.26
CA ILE A 67 0.43 -0.15 6.03
C ILE A 67 1.08 0.21 7.37
N THR A 68 0.79 -0.55 8.42
CA THR A 68 1.46 -0.47 9.73
C THR A 68 2.41 -1.64 9.93
N ASP A 69 3.34 -1.54 10.87
CA ASP A 69 4.29 -2.62 11.18
C ASP A 69 3.58 -3.93 11.54
N ASP A 70 2.51 -3.85 12.35
CA ASP A 70 1.65 -4.97 12.71
C ASP A 70 0.90 -5.55 11.48
N GLY A 71 0.50 -4.68 10.56
CA GLY A 71 -0.11 -5.08 9.29
C GLY A 71 0.84 -5.82 8.37
N ILE A 72 2.15 -5.50 8.40
CA ILE A 72 3.18 -6.21 7.63
C ILE A 72 3.27 -7.65 8.12
N ASP A 73 3.39 -7.87 9.44
CA ASP A 73 3.45 -9.22 10.03
C ASP A 73 2.18 -10.03 9.71
N ALA A 74 1.01 -9.41 9.89
CA ALA A 74 -0.27 -10.05 9.61
C ALA A 74 -0.41 -10.47 8.13
N LEU A 75 0.03 -9.61 7.20
CA LEU A 75 -0.03 -9.91 5.77
C LEU A 75 1.01 -10.94 5.35
N LYS A 76 2.21 -10.95 5.94
CA LYS A 76 3.22 -12.01 5.72
C LYS A 76 2.66 -13.38 6.08
N LYS A 77 2.03 -13.49 7.25
CA LYS A 77 1.40 -14.73 7.71
C LYS A 77 0.24 -15.18 6.81
N ASP A 78 -0.55 -14.23 6.32
CA ASP A 78 -1.71 -14.53 5.46
C ASP A 78 -1.29 -14.97 4.04
N LEU A 79 -0.21 -14.39 3.50
CA LEU A 79 0.30 -14.71 2.16
C LEU A 79 1.33 -15.85 2.15
N ALA A 80 1.78 -16.30 3.33
CA ALA A 80 2.86 -17.29 3.49
C ALA A 80 4.15 -16.88 2.74
N LEU A 81 4.51 -15.60 2.80
CA LEU A 81 5.75 -15.07 2.25
C LEU A 81 6.92 -15.26 3.22
N ASP A 82 8.14 -15.30 2.68
CA ASP A 82 9.36 -15.41 3.49
C ASP A 82 9.57 -14.13 4.32
N GLU A 83 10.16 -14.26 5.52
CA GLU A 83 10.26 -13.16 6.50
C GLU A 83 11.05 -11.95 5.98
N ASN A 84 11.86 -12.13 4.93
CA ASN A 84 12.77 -11.11 4.42
C ASN A 84 12.12 -10.10 3.46
N GLU A 85 10.92 -10.36 2.94
CA GLU A 85 10.26 -9.43 2.02
C GLU A 85 9.69 -8.22 2.77
N MET A 86 10.02 -7.01 2.30
CA MET A 86 9.52 -5.74 2.83
C MET A 86 8.75 -4.98 1.73
N PRO A 87 7.69 -4.23 2.10
CA PRO A 87 6.98 -3.37 1.16
C PRO A 87 7.93 -2.29 0.61
N THR A 88 7.72 -1.88 -0.64
CA THR A 88 8.55 -0.90 -1.34
C THR A 88 8.69 0.42 -0.59
N THR A 89 7.70 0.81 0.22
CA THR A 89 7.74 2.04 1.04
C THR A 89 8.82 2.00 2.14
N HIS A 90 9.22 0.84 2.66
CA HIS A 90 10.25 0.72 3.71
C HIS A 90 11.65 0.43 3.17
N LEU A 91 11.77 0.13 1.88
CA LEU A 91 13.05 0.08 1.21
C LEU A 91 13.53 1.53 1.07
N GLU A 92 14.61 1.89 1.78
CA GLU A 92 15.23 3.20 1.65
C GLU A 92 15.54 3.45 0.16
N SER A 93 14.84 4.41 -0.44
CA SER A 93 15.25 4.91 -1.74
C SER A 93 16.59 5.59 -1.55
N ASN A 94 17.64 5.09 -2.20
CA ASN A 94 18.91 5.80 -2.38
C ASN A 94 18.70 7.09 -3.20
N LEU A 95 17.94 8.05 -2.67
CA LEU A 95 17.74 9.38 -3.24
C LEU A 95 18.97 10.28 -3.10
N ASN A 96 20.10 9.75 -2.61
CA ASN A 96 21.36 10.47 -2.48
C ASN A 96 22.35 10.21 -3.63
N VAL A 97 21.87 10.11 -4.87
CA VAL A 97 22.72 9.92 -6.08
C VAL A 97 22.80 11.18 -6.96
N GLY A 98 22.21 12.31 -6.54
CA GLY A 98 22.20 13.54 -7.35
C GLY A 98 22.84 14.78 -6.73
N TYR A 99 22.74 14.99 -5.41
CA TYR A 99 23.19 16.23 -4.76
C TYR A 99 24.61 16.17 -4.16
N ALA A 100 25.20 14.98 -4.06
CA ALA A 100 26.53 14.81 -3.46
C ALA A 100 27.69 15.10 -4.42
N VAL A 101 27.48 15.04 -5.74
CA VAL A 101 28.54 15.25 -6.75
C VAL A 101 28.88 16.74 -6.91
N GLU A 102 27.92 17.65 -6.75
CA GLU A 102 28.14 19.10 -6.97
C GLU A 102 28.84 19.81 -5.80
N HIS A 103 28.84 19.22 -4.60
CA HIS A 103 29.41 19.85 -3.41
C HIS A 103 30.89 19.55 -3.18
N GLU A 104 31.44 18.55 -3.88
CA GLU A 104 32.86 18.16 -3.79
C GLU A 104 33.73 18.89 -4.83
N GLU A 105 33.17 19.29 -5.98
CA GLU A 105 33.88 20.07 -7.01
C GLU A 105 34.08 21.57 -6.65
N LYS A 106 33.43 22.08 -5.59
CA LYS A 106 33.62 23.48 -5.14
C LYS A 106 34.58 23.63 -3.95
N LEU A 107 35.18 22.54 -3.47
CA LEU A 107 36.10 22.55 -2.33
C LEU A 107 37.50 22.00 -2.64
N VAL A 108 37.85 21.81 -3.92
CA VAL A 108 39.22 21.49 -4.37
C VAL A 108 39.67 22.46 -5.45
#